data_AF-A0A4Y8CAJ7-F1
#
_entry.id   AF-A0A4Y8CAJ7-F1
#
_cell.length_a   1.000
_cell.length_b   1.000
_cell.length_c   1.000
_cell.angle_alpha   90.00
_cell.angle_beta   90.00
_cell.angle_gamma   90.00
#
_symmetry.space_group_name_H-M   'P 1'
#
loop_
_entity.id
_entity.type
_entity.pdbx_description
1 polymer ?
#
loop_
_entity_poly.entity_id
_entity_poly.type
_entity_poly.pdbx_seq_one_letter_code
_entity_poly.pdbx_strand_id
1 'polypeptide(L)'
;STGKYTIRTYSNVTQILKKDGKVTGVKFVDTRTMKEYIQPADIVVLTSYMFNNAKLLMVSNIGEQYDPKTGKGTLGRNYCYQMNMGTTAFFDEQFNTFMGSGALGTTSDDFNGDNFDHSKEKFL
;
A
#
# COMPACT_ATOMS: atom_id res chain seq x y z
N SER A 1 8.13 28.35 12.95
CA SER A 1 8.58 26.95 12.93
C SER A 1 9.53 26.74 14.09
N THR A 2 9.41 25.64 14.84
CA THR A 2 10.25 25.34 16.02
C THR A 2 11.62 24.76 15.65
N GLY A 3 11.91 24.56 14.36
CA GLY A 3 13.13 23.91 13.87
C GLY A 3 13.18 22.40 14.10
N LYS A 4 12.15 21.82 14.71
CA LYS A 4 12.07 20.38 15.05
C LYS A 4 11.42 19.52 13.95
N TYR A 5 11.10 20.11 12.80
CA TYR A 5 10.41 19.45 11.71
C TYR A 5 10.98 19.87 10.37
N THR A 6 11.24 18.89 9.51
CA THR A 6 11.78 19.08 8.17
C THR A 6 11.04 18.18 7.19
N ILE A 7 10.59 18.75 6.08
CA ILE A 7 10.13 18.00 4.91
C ILE A 7 11.24 18.03 3.88
N ARG A 8 11.60 16.87 3.34
CA ARG A 8 12.46 16.76 2.15
C ARG A 8 11.67 16.10 1.03
N THR A 9 11.43 16.87 -0.04
CA THR A 9 10.90 16.35 -1.29
C THR A 9 12.02 15.74 -2.13
N TYR A 10 11.66 15.06 -3.23
CA TYR A 10 12.62 14.42 -4.13
C TYR A 10 13.55 13.41 -3.44
N SER A 11 13.11 12.83 -2.32
CA SER A 11 13.89 11.91 -1.50
C SER A 11 13.21 10.54 -1.53
N ASN A 12 13.66 9.67 -2.43
CA ASN A 12 13.11 8.33 -2.56
C ASN A 12 13.82 7.37 -1.60
N VAL A 13 13.16 6.97 -0.52
CA VAL A 13 13.70 5.98 0.43
C VAL A 13 13.77 4.61 -0.24
N THR A 14 14.97 4.02 -0.26
CA THR A 14 15.22 2.73 -0.92
C THR A 14 15.47 1.58 0.05
N GLN A 15 15.87 1.89 1.29
CA GLN A 15 16.19 0.88 2.29
C GLN A 15 16.04 1.42 3.72
N ILE A 16 15.56 0.58 4.64
CA ILE A 16 15.61 0.81 6.08
C ILE A 16 16.89 0.19 6.60
N LEU A 17 17.68 0.97 7.32
CA LEU A 17 18.94 0.51 7.90
C LEU A 17 18.69 -0.05 9.30
N LYS A 18 19.35 -1.17 9.60
CA LYS A 18 19.27 -1.82 10.91
C LYS A 18 20.63 -2.36 11.35
N LYS A 19 20.83 -2.40 12.66
CA LYS A 19 21.97 -3.01 13.33
C LYS A 19 21.50 -3.66 14.62
N ASP A 20 21.93 -4.89 14.88
CA ASP A 20 21.62 -5.64 16.11
C ASP A 20 20.11 -5.70 16.43
N GLY A 21 19.30 -5.91 15.38
CA GLY A 21 17.83 -6.00 15.48
C GLY A 21 17.11 -4.65 15.62
N LYS A 22 17.82 -3.53 15.68
CA LYS A 22 17.24 -2.18 15.80
C LYS A 22 17.41 -1.36 14.53
N VAL A 23 16.43 -0.53 14.22
CA VAL A 23 16.53 0.44 13.13
C VAL A 23 17.54 1.52 13.51
N THR A 24 18.32 1.99 12.53
CA THR A 24 19.31 3.05 12.70
C THR A 24 19.10 4.23 11.75
N GLY A 25 18.15 4.12 10.84
CA GLY A 25 17.80 5.17 9.88
C GLY A 25 17.30 4.63 8.56
N VAL A 26 17.38 5.46 7.54
CA VAL A 26 17.00 5.12 6.17
C VAL A 26 18.08 5.53 5.17
N LYS A 27 18.18 4.78 4.09
CA LYS A 27 18.90 5.18 2.88
C LYS A 27 17.91 5.73 1.86
N PHE A 28 18.21 6.87 1.27
CA PHE A 28 17.38 7.46 0.23
C PHE A 28 18.22 8.01 -0.92
N VAL A 29 17.60 8.12 -2.09
CA VAL A 29 18.17 8.72 -3.30
C VAL A 29 17.54 10.08 -3.53
N ASP A 30 18.33 11.13 -3.74
CA ASP A 30 17.80 12.39 -4.27
C ASP A 30 17.45 12.18 -5.75
N THR A 31 16.18 12.24 -6.10
CA THR A 31 15.69 11.89 -7.45
C THR A 31 16.07 12.90 -8.53
N ARG A 32 16.69 14.04 -8.18
CA ARG A 32 17.18 15.04 -9.14
C ARG A 32 18.66 14.84 -9.44
N THR A 33 19.44 14.42 -8.45
CA THR A 33 20.90 14.26 -8.58
C THR A 33 21.35 12.80 -8.65
N MET A 34 20.45 11.86 -8.33
CA MET A 34 20.70 10.43 -8.19
C MET A 34 21.74 10.06 -7.13
N LYS A 35 22.10 10.99 -6.23
CA LYS A 35 23.01 10.73 -5.11
C LYS A 35 22.30 9.99 -3.98
N GLU A 36 23.00 9.04 -3.37
CA GLU A 36 22.55 8.32 -2.18
C GLU A 36 22.93 9.05 -0.90
N TYR A 37 22.04 8.98 0.08
CA TYR A 37 22.22 9.58 1.40
C TYR A 37 21.71 8.64 2.49
N ILE A 38 22.33 8.74 3.67
CA ILE A 38 21.83 8.11 4.90
C ILE A 38 21.23 9.20 5.79
N GLN A 39 20.00 8.97 6.24
CA GLN A 39 19.36 9.76 7.29
C GLN A 39 19.28 8.90 8.55
N PRO A 40 20.13 9.15 9.57
CA PRO A 40 20.02 8.48 10.85
C PRO A 40 18.67 8.79 11.51
N ALA A 41 18.10 7.79 12.18
CA ALA A 41 16.88 7.93 12.97
C ALA A 41 16.77 6.79 13.99
N ASP A 42 16.32 7.12 15.21
CA ASP A 42 16.01 6.12 16.24
C ASP A 42 14.69 5.39 15.97
N ILE A 43 13.78 6.04 15.24
CA ILE A 43 12.45 5.54 14.87
C ILE A 43 12.20 5.85 13.40
N VAL A 44 11.65 4.88 12.67
CA VAL A 44 11.19 5.04 11.29
C VAL A 44 9.71 4.67 11.22
N VAL A 45 8.88 5.60 10.75
CA VAL A 45 7.44 5.40 10.55
C VAL A 45 7.18 5.29 9.05
N LEU A 46 6.54 4.20 8.62
CA LEU A 46 6.27 3.92 7.22
C LEU A 46 4.89 4.41 6.79
N THR A 47 4.85 5.51 6.05
CA THR A 47 3.61 6.12 5.53
C THR A 47 3.63 6.23 4.00
N SER A 48 4.21 5.24 3.32
CA SER A 48 4.52 5.31 1.88
C SER A 48 3.53 4.58 0.98
N TYR A 49 2.31 4.31 1.46
CA TYR A 49 1.32 3.38 0.88
C TYR A 49 1.65 1.90 1.09
N MET A 50 0.61 1.04 1.14
CA MET A 50 0.74 -0.34 1.62
C MET A 50 1.74 -1.18 0.81
N PHE A 51 1.73 -1.05 -0.53
CA PHE A 51 2.64 -1.80 -1.39
C PHE A 51 4.09 -1.38 -1.18
N ASN A 52 4.33 -0.08 -1.08
CA ASN A 52 5.68 0.42 -0.92
C ASN A 52 6.20 0.15 0.50
N ASN A 53 5.34 0.19 1.52
CA ASN A 53 5.68 -0.24 2.88
C ASN A 53 6.10 -1.72 2.89
N ALA A 54 5.31 -2.62 2.29
CA ALA A 54 5.63 -4.03 2.20
C ALA A 54 6.96 -4.26 1.45
N LYS A 55 7.12 -3.64 0.27
CA LYS A 55 8.36 -3.67 -0.51
C LYS A 55 9.56 -3.19 0.31
N LEU A 56 9.46 -2.07 1.02
CA LEU A 56 10.55 -1.51 1.82
C LEU A 56 10.99 -2.47 2.93
N LEU A 57 10.04 -3.11 3.61
CA LEU A 57 10.33 -4.13 4.61
C LEU A 57 11.01 -5.36 3.97
N MET A 58 10.53 -5.82 2.82
CA MET A 58 11.09 -6.97 2.09
C MET A 58 12.55 -6.73 1.69
N VAL A 59 12.84 -5.60 1.01
CA VAL A 59 14.21 -5.28 0.56
C VAL A 59 15.16 -4.95 1.72
N SER A 60 14.62 -4.60 2.88
CA SER A 60 15.39 -4.34 4.10
C SER A 60 15.54 -5.58 4.99
N ASN A 61 15.04 -6.74 4.54
CA ASN A 61 15.02 -7.99 5.29
C ASN A 61 14.36 -7.83 6.68
N ILE A 62 13.24 -7.13 6.77
CA ILE A 62 12.48 -6.93 8.01
C ILE A 62 11.16 -7.68 7.92
N GLY A 63 10.92 -8.62 8.84
CA GLY A 63 9.74 -9.49 8.84
C GLY A 63 9.94 -10.78 8.03
N GLU A 64 9.00 -11.71 8.19
CA GLU A 64 8.99 -12.99 7.47
C GLU A 64 8.19 -12.83 6.17
N GLN A 65 8.87 -12.88 5.03
CA GLN A 65 8.24 -12.81 3.70
C GLN A 65 7.28 -13.98 3.51
N TYR A 66 6.10 -13.69 2.95
CA TYR A 66 5.12 -14.72 2.65
C TYR A 66 5.63 -15.66 1.54
N ASP A 67 5.61 -16.97 1.80
CA ASP A 67 5.90 -18.01 0.82
C ASP A 67 4.59 -18.70 0.39
N PRO A 68 4.13 -18.51 -0.86
CA PRO A 68 2.88 -19.09 -1.33
C PRO A 68 2.90 -20.62 -1.44
N LYS A 69 4.08 -21.26 -1.51
CA LYS A 69 4.17 -22.72 -1.57
C LYS A 69 3.91 -23.38 -0.22
N THR A 70 4.30 -22.71 0.86
CA THR A 70 4.18 -23.25 2.22
C THR A 70 3.09 -22.57 3.05
N GLY A 71 2.57 -21.42 2.61
CA GLY A 71 1.60 -20.62 3.34
C GLY A 71 2.17 -19.91 4.57
N LYS A 72 3.49 -19.93 4.77
CA LYS A 72 4.19 -19.31 5.91
C LYS A 72 4.58 -17.86 5.62
N GLY A 73 4.87 -17.09 6.66
CA GLY A 73 5.17 -15.66 6.59
C GLY A 73 3.94 -14.76 6.57
N THR A 74 4.13 -13.50 6.95
CA THR A 74 3.05 -12.50 7.07
C THR A 74 3.27 -11.29 6.17
N LEU A 75 4.53 -11.00 5.80
CA LEU A 75 4.86 -9.84 5.01
C LEU A 75 4.50 -10.08 3.54
N GLY A 76 3.59 -9.25 3.02
CA GLY A 76 3.09 -9.33 1.64
C GLY A 76 1.82 -10.16 1.47
N ARG A 77 1.27 -10.72 2.56
CA ARG A 77 -0.04 -11.39 2.55
C ARG A 77 -1.17 -10.40 2.84
N ASN A 78 -2.41 -10.79 2.55
CA ASN A 78 -3.64 -10.06 2.91
C ASN A 78 -3.76 -8.67 2.27
N TYR A 79 -3.34 -8.53 1.01
CA TYR A 79 -3.70 -7.35 0.23
C TYR A 79 -5.22 -7.34 0.01
N CYS A 80 -5.88 -6.32 0.53
CA CYS A 80 -7.30 -6.07 0.30
C CYS A 80 -7.45 -4.67 -0.29
N TYR A 81 -8.11 -4.58 -1.44
CA TYR A 81 -8.41 -3.33 -2.09
C TYR A 81 -9.77 -3.41 -2.73
N GLN A 82 -10.53 -2.33 -2.64
CA GLN A 82 -11.81 -2.24 -3.32
C GLN A 82 -11.55 -2.06 -4.81
N MET A 83 -11.89 -3.07 -5.59
CA MET A 83 -11.98 -2.91 -7.04
C MET A 83 -13.40 -2.43 -7.36
N ASN A 84 -13.49 -1.18 -7.82
CA ASN A 84 -14.76 -0.62 -8.29
C ASN A 84 -14.76 -0.69 -9.81
N MET A 85 -15.82 -1.28 -10.37
CA MET A 85 -16.11 -1.19 -11.80
C MET A 85 -17.09 -0.04 -12.02
N GLY A 86 -16.85 0.77 -13.05
CA GLY A 86 -17.74 1.84 -13.46
C GLY A 86 -18.24 1.58 -14.88
N THR A 87 -19.49 1.97 -15.14
CA THR A 87 -20.01 2.11 -16.49
C THR A 87 -20.49 3.55 -16.68
N THR A 88 -20.30 4.09 -17.88
CA THR A 88 -20.82 5.41 -18.23
C THR A 88 -22.16 5.22 -18.93
N ALA A 89 -23.21 5.84 -18.39
CA ALA A 89 -24.53 5.87 -19.01
C ALA A 89 -24.85 7.28 -19.53
N PHE A 90 -25.55 7.35 -20.65
CA PHE A 90 -26.04 8.58 -21.25
C PHE A 90 -27.55 8.64 -21.04
N PHE A 91 -28.04 9.80 -20.62
CA PHE A 91 -29.46 10.06 -20.37
C PHE A 91 -29.87 11.37 -21.04
N ASP A 92 -31.08 11.41 -21.58
CA ASP A 92 -31.65 12.63 -22.18
C ASP A 92 -32.05 13.67 -21.10
N GLU A 93 -32.25 13.21 -19.87
CA GLU A 93 -32.63 14.04 -18.72
C GLU A 93 -31.40 14.59 -17.98
N GLN A 94 -31.47 15.87 -17.59
CA GLN A 94 -30.40 16.51 -16.85
C GLN A 94 -30.54 16.26 -15.34
N PHE A 95 -29.58 15.55 -14.76
CA PHE A 95 -29.51 15.33 -13.31
C PHE A 95 -28.85 16.50 -12.58
N ASN A 96 -29.35 16.83 -11.38
CA ASN A 96 -28.70 17.79 -10.49
C ASN A 96 -27.52 17.12 -9.76
N THR A 97 -26.29 17.45 -10.17
CA THR A 97 -25.06 16.86 -9.65
C THR A 97 -24.48 17.58 -8.43
N PHE A 98 -25.11 18.68 -7.97
CA PHE A 98 -24.59 19.48 -6.85
C PHE A 98 -24.55 18.70 -5.52
N MET A 99 -25.41 17.69 -5.35
CA MET A 99 -25.47 16.85 -4.13
C MET A 99 -24.76 15.50 -4.29
N GLY A 100 -23.97 15.28 -5.34
CA GLY A 100 -23.26 14.02 -5.56
C GLY A 100 -22.02 13.90 -4.67
N SER A 101 -22.06 13.02 -3.66
CA SER A 101 -20.86 12.52 -2.98
C SER A 101 -20.04 11.64 -3.95
N GLY A 102 -18.71 11.65 -3.85
CA GLY A 102 -17.83 10.79 -4.66
C GLY A 102 -18.04 9.27 -4.47
N ALA A 103 -18.84 8.89 -3.47
CA ALA A 103 -19.27 7.52 -3.21
C ALA A 103 -20.79 7.30 -3.38
N LEU A 104 -21.51 8.27 -3.98
CA LEU A 104 -22.94 8.11 -4.26
C LEU A 104 -23.09 7.14 -5.44
N GLY A 105 -23.54 5.92 -5.16
CA GLY A 105 -23.73 4.89 -6.18
C GLY A 105 -24.53 3.70 -5.67
N THR A 106 -25.04 2.91 -6.61
CA THR A 106 -25.64 1.60 -6.35
C THR A 106 -24.58 0.54 -6.59
N THR A 107 -24.40 -0.36 -5.62
CA THR A 107 -23.47 -1.48 -5.72
C THR A 107 -24.23 -2.78 -5.94
N SER A 108 -23.84 -3.57 -6.95
CA SER A 108 -24.29 -4.95 -7.10
C SER A 108 -23.34 -5.89 -6.36
N ASP A 109 -23.71 -6.27 -5.14
CA ASP A 109 -22.86 -7.11 -4.28
C ASP A 109 -22.81 -8.59 -4.71
N ASP A 110 -23.73 -9.03 -5.59
CA ASP A 110 -23.78 -10.40 -6.12
C ASP A 110 -22.50 -10.83 -6.84
N PHE A 111 -21.65 -9.89 -7.26
CA PHE A 111 -20.36 -10.15 -7.92
C PHE A 111 -19.15 -9.97 -6.98
N ASN A 112 -19.36 -9.65 -5.71
CA ASN A 112 -18.32 -9.32 -4.73
C ASN A 112 -17.79 -10.56 -3.97
N GLY A 113 -17.99 -11.76 -4.51
CA GLY A 113 -17.61 -13.03 -3.90
C GLY A 113 -16.51 -13.77 -4.65
N ASP A 114 -15.97 -14.79 -3.98
CA ASP A 114 -14.99 -15.72 -4.54
C ASP A 114 -15.61 -16.42 -5.78
N ASN A 115 -15.20 -16.01 -6.99
CA ASN A 115 -15.70 -16.56 -8.24
C ASN A 115 -15.00 -17.90 -8.56
N PHE A 116 -15.15 -18.90 -7.69
CA PHE A 116 -14.71 -20.25 -7.98
C PHE A 116 -15.85 -21.26 -7.90
N ASP A 117 -15.69 -22.37 -8.61
CA ASP A 117 -16.72 -23.40 -8.73
C ASP A 117 -16.90 -24.13 -7.39
N HIS A 118 -17.91 -23.71 -6.63
CA HIS A 118 -18.27 -24.31 -5.35
C HIS A 118 -18.87 -25.73 -5.47
N SER A 119 -19.11 -26.26 -6.68
CA SER A 119 -19.80 -27.55 -6.86
C SER A 119 -19.04 -28.76 -6.31
N LYS A 120 -17.74 -28.62 -6.04
CA LYS A 120 -16.86 -29.72 -5.58
C LYS A 120 -16.25 -29.50 -4.21
N GLU A 121 -16.57 -28.40 -3.54
CA GLU A 121 -15.97 -28.05 -2.26
C GLU A 121 -16.72 -28.64 -1.09
N LYS A 122 -15.98 -29.21 -0.14
CA LYS A 122 -16.52 -29.69 1.13
C LYS A 122 -16.23 -28.64 2.20
N PHE A 123 -17.19 -27.75 2.42
CA PHE A 123 -17.16 -26.87 3.59
C PHE A 123 -17.33 -27.71 4.86
N LEU A 124 -16.56 -27.39 5.91
CA LEU A 124 -16.66 -28.00 7.24
C LEU A 124 -17.84 -27.43 8.03
#